data_AF-A0A6N9L5E8-F1
#
_entry.id   AF-A0A6N9L5E8-F1
#
_cell.length_a   1.000
_cell.length_b   1.000
_cell.length_c   1.000
_cell.angle_alpha   90.00
_cell.angle_beta   90.00
_cell.angle_gamma   90.00
#
_symmetry.space_group_name_H-M   'P 1'
#
loop_
_entity.id
_entity.type
_entity.pdbx_description
1 polymer ?
#
loop_
_entity_poly.entity_id
_entity_poly.type
_entity_poly.pdbx_seq_one_letter_code
_entity_poly.pdbx_strand_id
1 'polypeptide(L)'
;MKEELFDDLILERGYEYAQEGAVDHVRKVGEVIYATVHGTEDYHVKIDDNDMFCDCPYAKEGAHCKHMAAVLYYLESHPVYDEHTIIDALSEKQAKQLLKKILKDHPEYLDQLPQVEKKVENKESVEEAFRNHPDKKSARGYIVKCMDDYMDIDILIHTFKNYLEDKIVSKYLIDYYSTLDIKKAISFVKSLKTDKPSIKKMYQSYLKDLYLKDNDRESYLDILWKLVKEDGQIDFYRELKRQYTKEEWIPLREDLLNSLPPRARLDKIYLEEGMYDQLLNLVIQTPGLYILEEYYRDLLNYPEQLLNKYLEELKPLVGKQDITHYLKEIEEIPGGVQFISLNQLRK
;
A
#
# COMPACT_ATOMS: atom_id res chain seq x y z
N MET A 1 -22.57 -51.76 25.85
CA MET A 1 -21.35 -51.16 25.26
C MET A 1 -21.27 -51.63 23.83
N LYS A 2 -20.79 -50.81 22.89
CA LYS A 2 -20.70 -51.15 21.45
C LYS A 2 -19.63 -52.22 21.14
N GLU A 3 -18.92 -52.71 22.15
CA GLU A 3 -17.87 -53.75 22.05
C GLU A 3 -18.39 -55.08 21.48
N GLU A 4 -19.64 -55.46 21.76
CA GLU A 4 -20.27 -56.69 21.24
C GLU A 4 -20.40 -56.70 19.71
N LEU A 5 -20.15 -55.56 19.05
CA LEU A 5 -20.21 -55.40 17.61
C LEU A 5 -18.88 -55.72 16.90
N PHE A 6 -17.82 -56.01 17.64
CA PHE A 6 -16.47 -56.24 17.12
C PHE A 6 -15.98 -57.65 17.43
N ASP A 7 -15.13 -58.19 16.55
CA ASP A 7 -14.36 -59.41 16.82
C ASP A 7 -13.20 -59.10 17.79
N ASP A 8 -12.82 -60.07 18.62
CA ASP A 8 -11.75 -59.94 19.62
C ASP A 8 -10.43 -59.42 19.00
N LEU A 9 -10.07 -59.89 17.80
CA LEU A 9 -8.86 -59.46 17.11
C LEU A 9 -8.96 -58.00 16.63
N ILE A 10 -10.17 -57.51 16.34
CA ILE A 10 -10.41 -56.12 15.94
C ILE A 10 -10.32 -55.20 17.16
N LEU A 11 -10.84 -55.65 18.30
CA LEU A 11 -10.73 -54.92 19.57
C LEU A 11 -9.26 -54.80 20.01
N GLU A 12 -8.49 -55.89 19.99
CA GLU A 12 -7.07 -55.88 20.33
C GLU A 12 -6.29 -54.87 19.48
N ARG A 13 -6.46 -54.93 18.15
CA ARG A 13 -5.79 -53.99 17.24
C ARG A 13 -6.29 -52.56 17.35
N GLY A 14 -7.58 -52.36 17.65
CA GLY A 14 -8.13 -51.03 17.90
C GLY A 14 -7.51 -50.41 19.15
N TYR A 15 -7.34 -51.20 20.20
CA TYR A 15 -6.69 -50.78 21.44
C TYR A 15 -5.23 -50.39 21.20
N GLU A 16 -4.47 -51.20 20.44
CA GLU A 16 -3.10 -50.87 20.04
C GLU A 16 -3.01 -49.50 19.35
N TYR A 17 -3.85 -49.25 18.34
CA TYR A 17 -3.88 -47.99 17.61
C TYR A 17 -4.20 -46.78 18.53
N ALA A 18 -5.12 -46.95 19.48
CA ALA A 18 -5.41 -45.90 20.45
C ALA A 18 -4.23 -45.63 21.38
N GLN A 19 -3.54 -46.67 21.87
CA GLN A 19 -2.35 -46.54 22.73
C GLN A 19 -1.14 -45.93 22.00
N GLU A 20 -0.99 -46.21 20.71
CA GLU A 20 0.07 -45.64 19.87
C GLU A 20 -0.19 -44.18 19.48
N GLY A 21 -1.33 -43.60 19.87
CA GLY A 21 -1.69 -42.22 19.53
C GLY A 21 -2.07 -42.04 18.06
N ALA A 22 -2.55 -43.09 17.41
CA ALA A 22 -2.94 -43.05 16.00
C ALA A 22 -4.27 -42.32 15.75
N VAL A 23 -5.02 -41.98 16.80
CA VAL A 23 -6.30 -41.25 16.71
C VAL A 23 -6.04 -39.75 16.90
N ASP A 24 -6.47 -38.94 15.94
CA ASP A 24 -6.26 -37.49 15.91
C ASP A 24 -7.50 -36.75 15.37
N HIS A 25 -7.49 -35.41 15.45
CA HIS A 25 -8.53 -34.52 14.93
C HIS A 25 -9.95 -34.90 15.39
N VAL A 26 -10.09 -35.34 16.65
CA VAL A 26 -11.37 -35.80 17.19
C VAL A 26 -12.30 -34.63 17.49
N ARG A 27 -13.53 -34.69 16.95
CA ARG A 27 -14.54 -33.63 17.03
C ARG A 27 -15.89 -34.22 17.39
N LYS A 28 -16.66 -33.55 18.26
CA LYS A 28 -18.06 -33.90 18.54
C LYS A 28 -18.98 -32.77 18.03
N VAL A 29 -19.92 -33.12 17.14
CA VAL A 29 -20.94 -32.19 16.63
C VAL A 29 -22.31 -32.81 16.86
N GLY A 30 -23.08 -32.26 17.80
CA GLY A 30 -24.27 -32.92 18.34
C GLY A 30 -23.90 -34.27 18.96
N GLU A 31 -24.61 -35.34 18.61
CA GLU A 31 -24.28 -36.71 19.06
C GLU A 31 -23.35 -37.47 18.10
N VAL A 32 -22.73 -36.78 17.14
CA VAL A 32 -21.85 -37.40 16.16
C VAL A 32 -20.38 -37.08 16.47
N ILE A 33 -19.56 -38.12 16.57
CA ILE A 33 -18.10 -38.04 16.65
C ILE A 33 -17.50 -38.19 15.26
N TYR A 34 -16.54 -37.34 14.94
CA TYR A 34 -15.66 -37.44 13.80
C TYR A 34 -14.21 -37.57 14.28
N ALA A 35 -13.42 -38.43 13.65
CA ALA A 35 -12.01 -38.59 13.98
C ALA A 35 -11.23 -39.02 12.74
N THR A 36 -9.94 -38.71 12.75
CA THR A 36 -8.97 -39.24 11.79
C THR A 36 -8.13 -40.30 12.50
N VAL A 37 -7.96 -41.46 11.88
CA VAL A 37 -7.12 -42.55 12.41
C VAL A 37 -6.02 -42.86 11.42
N HIS A 38 -4.77 -42.67 11.86
CA HIS A 38 -3.57 -42.90 11.07
C HIS A 38 -3.26 -44.40 10.96
N GLY A 39 -3.06 -44.88 9.74
CA GLY A 39 -2.67 -46.27 9.47
C GLY A 39 -1.74 -46.35 8.27
N THR A 40 -2.08 -47.21 7.30
CA THR A 40 -1.42 -47.19 5.98
C THR A 40 -1.70 -45.89 5.22
N GLU A 41 -2.87 -45.30 5.48
CA GLU A 41 -3.32 -43.97 5.06
C GLU A 41 -4.12 -43.37 6.21
N ASP A 42 -4.58 -42.13 6.05
CA ASP A 42 -5.48 -41.48 7.01
C ASP A 42 -6.92 -41.93 6.74
N TYR A 43 -7.55 -42.54 7.74
CA TYR A 43 -8.92 -43.03 7.65
C TYR A 43 -9.87 -42.16 8.46
N HIS A 44 -11.00 -41.79 7.87
CA HIS A 44 -12.03 -40.96 8.51
C HIS A 44 -13.09 -41.84 9.14
N VAL A 45 -13.23 -41.70 10.46
CA VAL A 45 -14.21 -42.41 11.26
C VAL A 45 -15.32 -41.46 11.68
N LYS A 46 -16.56 -41.91 11.52
CA LYS A 46 -17.76 -41.23 12.01
C LYS A 46 -18.53 -42.19 12.91
N ILE A 47 -18.81 -41.78 14.14
CA ILE A 47 -19.61 -42.56 15.11
C ILE A 47 -20.81 -41.72 15.50
N ASP A 48 -22.01 -42.24 15.32
CA ASP A 48 -23.22 -41.67 15.89
C ASP A 48 -23.88 -42.67 16.87
N ASP A 49 -25.02 -42.34 17.47
CA ASP A 49 -25.68 -43.23 18.43
C ASP A 49 -26.04 -44.59 17.83
N ASN A 50 -26.40 -44.63 16.55
CA ASN A 50 -26.98 -45.81 15.90
C ASN A 50 -25.97 -46.61 15.07
N ASP A 51 -24.93 -45.97 14.53
CA ASP A 51 -24.05 -46.58 13.54
C ASP A 51 -22.59 -46.05 13.63
N MET A 52 -21.68 -46.75 12.97
CA MET A 52 -20.26 -46.42 12.85
C MET A 52 -19.79 -46.59 11.41
N PHE A 53 -19.21 -45.53 10.86
CA PHE A 53 -18.65 -45.52 9.52
C PHE A 53 -17.14 -45.30 9.55
N CYS A 54 -16.43 -46.01 8.67
CA CYS A 54 -15.03 -45.77 8.39
C CYS A 54 -14.82 -45.96 6.88
N ASP A 55 -14.06 -45.06 6.27
CA ASP A 55 -13.71 -45.13 4.84
C ASP A 55 -12.64 -46.18 4.51
N CYS A 56 -12.15 -46.93 5.50
CA CYS A 56 -11.12 -47.94 5.27
C CYS A 56 -11.63 -49.12 4.42
N PRO A 57 -10.75 -49.77 3.63
CA PRO A 57 -11.15 -50.88 2.75
C PRO A 57 -11.83 -52.05 3.48
N TYR A 58 -11.50 -52.26 4.75
CA TYR A 58 -12.05 -53.33 5.58
C TYR A 58 -13.50 -53.07 5.99
N ALA A 59 -13.87 -51.80 6.18
CA ALA A 59 -15.23 -51.41 6.60
C ALA A 59 -16.22 -51.33 5.42
N LYS A 60 -15.79 -51.71 4.21
CA LYS A 60 -16.68 -51.84 3.06
C LYS A 60 -17.77 -52.87 3.38
N GLU A 61 -19.01 -52.56 3.00
CA GLU A 61 -20.21 -53.37 3.29
C GLU A 61 -20.70 -53.32 4.75
N GLY A 62 -20.24 -52.36 5.57
CA GLY A 62 -20.78 -52.10 6.91
C GLY A 62 -20.12 -52.93 8.02
N ALA A 63 -18.94 -53.50 7.77
CA ALA A 63 -18.17 -54.20 8.78
C ALA A 63 -17.50 -53.20 9.76
N HIS A 64 -17.49 -53.56 11.04
CA HIS A 64 -16.78 -52.76 12.04
C HIS A 64 -15.28 -53.05 12.01
N CYS A 65 -14.47 -52.00 11.96
CA CYS A 65 -13.02 -52.10 11.77
C CYS A 65 -12.24 -51.62 13.00
N LYS A 66 -10.93 -51.92 13.01
CA LYS A 66 -10.04 -51.52 14.11
C LYS A 66 -9.96 -49.99 14.32
N HIS A 67 -10.17 -49.18 13.28
CA HIS A 67 -10.15 -47.72 13.41
C HIS A 67 -11.37 -47.21 14.20
N MET A 68 -12.55 -47.81 14.00
CA MET A 68 -13.74 -47.49 14.80
C MET A 68 -13.52 -47.89 16.27
N ALA A 69 -12.97 -49.09 16.50
CA ALA A 69 -12.61 -49.54 17.84
C ALA A 69 -11.57 -48.62 18.52
N ALA A 70 -10.56 -48.17 17.77
CA ALA A 70 -9.55 -47.22 18.27
C ALA A 70 -10.17 -45.89 18.71
N VAL A 71 -11.14 -45.35 17.95
CA VAL A 71 -11.85 -44.14 18.34
C VAL A 71 -12.69 -44.37 19.61
N LEU A 72 -13.36 -45.51 19.75
CA LEU A 72 -14.09 -45.84 20.98
C LEU A 72 -13.16 -45.86 22.20
N TYR A 73 -12.00 -46.54 22.11
CA TYR A 73 -11.00 -46.56 23.18
C TYR A 73 -10.40 -45.17 23.47
N TYR A 74 -10.20 -44.34 22.45
CA TYR A 74 -9.77 -42.97 22.62
C TYR A 74 -10.78 -42.17 23.47
N LEU A 75 -12.08 -42.30 23.17
CA LEU A 75 -13.16 -41.58 23.86
C LEU A 75 -13.33 -41.99 25.33
N GLU A 76 -12.98 -43.22 25.71
CA GLU A 76 -13.00 -43.66 27.11
C GLU A 76 -12.00 -42.92 27.99
N SER A 77 -10.88 -42.49 27.40
CA SER A 77 -9.78 -41.84 28.10
C SER A 77 -9.70 -40.33 27.86
N HIS A 78 -10.36 -39.82 26.81
CA HIS A 78 -10.33 -38.42 26.41
C HIS A 78 -11.76 -37.87 26.30
N PRO A 79 -12.24 -37.08 27.29
CA PRO A 79 -13.54 -36.46 27.18
C PRO A 79 -13.58 -35.47 26.02
N VAL A 80 -14.46 -35.72 25.05
CA VAL A 80 -14.70 -34.84 23.91
C VAL A 80 -16.00 -34.08 24.15
N TYR A 81 -15.90 -32.76 24.17
CA TYR A 81 -17.06 -31.87 24.32
C TYR A 81 -17.62 -31.54 22.94
N ASP A 82 -18.95 -31.45 22.87
CA ASP A 82 -19.63 -30.96 21.67
C ASP A 82 -19.18 -29.53 21.35
N GLU A 83 -18.95 -29.25 20.06
CA GLU A 83 -18.48 -27.95 19.59
C GLU A 83 -19.43 -26.81 19.98
N HIS A 84 -20.75 -27.01 19.96
CA HIS A 84 -21.72 -25.99 20.38
C HIS A 84 -21.60 -25.72 21.88
N THR A 85 -21.43 -26.77 22.68
CA THR A 85 -21.22 -26.64 24.14
C THR A 85 -19.95 -25.85 24.45
N ILE A 86 -18.86 -26.09 23.72
CA ILE A 86 -17.62 -25.30 23.86
C ILE A 86 -17.89 -23.84 23.50
N ILE A 87 -18.55 -23.58 22.37
CA ILE A 87 -18.87 -22.22 21.91
C ILE A 87 -19.74 -21.47 22.91
N ASP A 88 -20.80 -22.11 23.42
CA ASP A 88 -21.73 -21.52 24.39
C ASP A 88 -21.07 -21.26 25.76
N ALA A 89 -20.06 -22.04 26.12
CA ALA A 89 -19.30 -21.84 27.35
C ALA A 89 -18.29 -20.67 27.27
N LEU A 90 -17.97 -20.17 26.07
CA LEU A 90 -17.06 -19.04 25.91
C LEU A 90 -17.72 -17.73 26.34
N SER A 91 -17.09 -17.01 27.25
CA SER A 91 -17.44 -15.60 27.46
C SER A 91 -17.17 -14.78 26.20
N GLU A 92 -17.86 -13.64 26.05
CA GLU A 92 -17.64 -12.70 24.94
C GLU A 92 -16.16 -12.32 24.79
N LYS A 93 -15.43 -12.18 25.91
CA LYS A 93 -13.99 -11.87 25.90
C LYS A 93 -13.17 -13.02 25.33
N GLN A 94 -13.45 -14.26 25.73
CA GLN A 94 -12.73 -15.44 25.23
C GLN A 94 -13.05 -15.69 23.75
N ALA A 95 -14.31 -15.55 23.35
CA ALA A 95 -14.73 -15.67 21.96
C ALA A 95 -14.01 -14.64 21.07
N LYS A 96 -13.93 -13.37 21.51
CA LYS A 96 -13.16 -12.33 20.79
C LYS A 96 -11.68 -12.64 20.70
N GLN A 97 -11.06 -13.14 21.76
CA GLN A 97 -9.64 -13.51 21.75
C GLN A 97 -9.36 -14.67 20.81
N LEU A 98 -10.21 -15.70 20.83
CA LEU A 98 -10.12 -16.85 19.93
C LEU A 98 -10.29 -16.41 18.48
N LEU A 99 -11.31 -15.60 18.18
CA LEU A 99 -11.55 -15.06 16.85
C LEU A 99 -10.37 -14.23 16.34
N LYS A 100 -9.78 -13.36 17.18
CA LYS A 100 -8.57 -12.59 16.82
C LYS A 100 -7.40 -13.50 16.45
N LYS A 101 -7.21 -14.60 17.19
CA LYS A 101 -6.14 -15.56 16.90
C LYS A 101 -6.37 -16.26 15.55
N ILE A 102 -7.60 -16.70 15.29
CA ILE A 102 -7.97 -17.35 14.02
C ILE A 102 -7.79 -16.38 12.84
N LEU A 103 -8.30 -15.15 12.94
CA LEU A 103 -8.22 -14.16 11.87
C LEU A 103 -6.81 -13.68 11.59
N LYS A 104 -5.91 -13.76 12.58
CA LYS A 104 -4.50 -13.45 12.38
C LYS A 104 -3.83 -14.49 11.49
N ASP A 105 -4.13 -15.76 11.72
CA ASP A 105 -3.54 -16.86 10.94
C ASP A 105 -4.26 -17.03 9.58
N HIS A 106 -5.54 -16.65 9.51
CA HIS A 106 -6.43 -16.80 8.36
C HIS A 106 -7.27 -15.54 8.10
N PRO A 107 -6.68 -14.43 7.61
CA PRO A 107 -7.39 -13.17 7.36
C PRO A 107 -8.48 -13.28 6.30
N GLU A 108 -8.41 -14.25 5.39
CA GLU A 108 -9.42 -14.55 4.37
C GLU A 108 -10.81 -14.88 4.96
N TYR A 109 -10.87 -15.35 6.21
CA TYR A 109 -12.13 -15.64 6.88
C TYR A 109 -12.89 -14.38 7.30
N LEU A 110 -12.27 -13.20 7.24
CA LEU A 110 -12.96 -11.95 7.52
C LEU A 110 -14.17 -11.73 6.60
N ASP A 111 -14.04 -12.14 5.33
CA ASP A 111 -15.09 -12.00 4.31
C ASP A 111 -16.25 -13.01 4.51
N GLN A 112 -16.05 -14.04 5.35
CA GLN A 112 -17.03 -15.08 5.66
C GLN A 112 -17.79 -14.83 6.95
N LEU A 113 -17.34 -13.86 7.76
CA LEU A 113 -18.02 -13.54 9.01
C LEU A 113 -19.42 -13.00 8.70
N PRO A 114 -20.46 -13.43 9.45
CA PRO A 114 -21.79 -12.89 9.28
C PRO A 114 -21.73 -11.38 9.46
N GLN A 115 -22.25 -10.65 8.48
CA GLN A 115 -22.45 -9.22 8.58
C GLN A 115 -23.53 -8.98 9.64
N VAL A 116 -23.10 -8.88 10.89
CA VAL A 116 -24.01 -8.52 11.98
C VAL A 116 -24.40 -7.07 11.74
N GLU A 117 -25.60 -6.86 11.21
CA GLU A 117 -26.28 -5.57 11.30
C GLU A 117 -26.34 -5.20 12.77
N LYS A 118 -25.36 -4.42 13.23
CA LYS A 118 -25.38 -3.86 14.56
C LYS A 118 -26.68 -3.05 14.65
N LYS A 119 -27.58 -3.45 15.55
CA LYS A 119 -28.54 -2.52 16.16
C LYS A 119 -27.75 -1.50 16.97
N VAL A 120 -27.12 -0.57 16.28
CA VAL A 120 -26.46 0.61 16.81
C VAL A 120 -26.86 1.72 15.87
N GLU A 121 -27.45 2.77 16.43
CA GLU A 121 -27.81 4.01 15.72
C GLU A 121 -26.75 4.36 14.68
N ASN A 122 -27.19 4.31 13.42
CA ASN A 122 -26.52 4.73 12.20
C ASN A 122 -25.09 5.29 12.38
N LYS A 123 -24.10 4.40 12.47
CA LYS A 123 -22.71 4.73 12.15
C LYS A 123 -22.39 4.07 10.83
N GLU A 124 -22.77 4.80 9.79
CA GLU A 124 -22.25 4.78 8.43
C GLU A 124 -21.06 3.82 8.19
N SER A 125 -21.21 2.94 7.19
CA SER A 125 -20.15 2.02 6.78
C SER A 125 -18.90 2.76 6.27
N VAL A 126 -17.75 2.08 6.19
CA VAL A 126 -16.51 2.69 5.64
C VAL A 126 -16.78 3.27 4.26
N GLU A 127 -17.43 2.48 3.41
CA GLU A 127 -17.80 2.84 2.04
C GLU A 127 -18.71 4.07 1.98
N GLU A 128 -19.67 4.18 2.90
CA GLU A 128 -20.57 5.34 3.00
C GLU A 128 -19.87 6.55 3.61
N ALA A 129 -19.03 6.39 4.63
CA ALA A 129 -18.32 7.49 5.29
C ALA A 129 -17.34 8.17 4.35
N PHE A 130 -16.64 7.41 3.51
CA PHE A 130 -15.80 7.97 2.44
C PHE A 130 -16.63 8.63 1.34
N ARG A 131 -17.84 8.12 1.04
CA ARG A 131 -18.69 8.62 -0.04
C ARG A 131 -19.47 9.88 0.34
N ASN A 132 -19.95 9.97 1.58
CA ASN A 132 -20.88 11.01 2.05
C ASN A 132 -20.19 12.13 2.83
N HIS A 133 -19.02 11.87 3.43
CA HIS A 133 -18.23 12.86 4.19
C HIS A 133 -16.79 12.96 3.65
N PRO A 134 -16.61 13.46 2.41
CA PRO A 134 -15.30 13.58 1.77
C PRO A 134 -14.37 14.60 2.46
N ASP A 135 -14.88 15.38 3.40
CA ASP A 135 -14.09 16.18 4.31
C ASP A 135 -13.25 15.28 5.21
N LYS A 136 -11.93 15.32 4.97
CA LYS A 136 -10.85 14.50 5.54
C LYS A 136 -10.87 14.25 7.05
N LYS A 137 -11.75 14.88 7.83
CA LYS A 137 -11.83 14.76 9.29
C LYS A 137 -12.61 13.52 9.74
N SER A 138 -13.70 13.17 9.05
CA SER A 138 -14.56 12.02 9.39
C SER A 138 -13.91 10.69 8.99
N ALA A 139 -13.44 10.58 7.74
CA ALA A 139 -12.68 9.43 7.27
C ALA A 139 -11.41 9.18 8.10
N ARG A 140 -10.68 10.25 8.45
CA ARG A 140 -9.50 10.18 9.34
C ARG A 140 -9.85 9.68 10.73
N GLY A 141 -10.93 10.19 11.33
CA GLY A 141 -11.39 9.74 12.65
C GLY A 141 -11.76 8.25 12.66
N TYR A 142 -12.34 7.76 11.57
CA TYR A 142 -12.68 6.35 11.42
C TYR A 142 -11.45 5.46 11.20
N ILE A 143 -10.49 5.86 10.35
CA ILE A 143 -9.23 5.12 10.17
C ILE A 143 -8.52 4.97 11.52
N VAL A 144 -8.36 6.07 12.27
CA VAL A 144 -7.74 6.05 13.60
C VAL A 144 -8.49 5.11 14.54
N LYS A 145 -9.82 5.16 14.55
CA LYS A 145 -10.63 4.25 15.36
C LYS A 145 -10.41 2.78 14.96
N CYS A 146 -10.35 2.46 13.67
CA CYS A 146 -10.05 1.10 13.23
C CYS A 146 -8.66 0.66 13.68
N MET A 147 -7.67 1.54 13.64
CA MET A 147 -6.32 1.24 14.12
C MET A 147 -6.33 0.93 15.62
N ASP A 148 -7.13 1.67 16.40
CA ASP A 148 -7.33 1.41 17.84
C ASP A 148 -8.11 0.11 18.10
N ASP A 149 -9.16 -0.17 17.33
CA ASP A 149 -10.07 -1.32 17.54
C ASP A 149 -9.41 -2.66 17.12
N TYR A 150 -8.71 -2.68 15.99
CA TYR A 150 -8.07 -3.89 15.46
C TYR A 150 -6.68 -4.12 16.06
N MET A 151 -5.86 -3.06 16.16
CA MET A 151 -4.41 -3.09 16.51
C MET A 151 -3.58 -4.13 15.74
N ASP A 152 -4.10 -4.66 14.64
CA ASP A 152 -3.44 -5.66 13.81
C ASP A 152 -3.37 -5.15 12.38
N ILE A 153 -2.16 -5.13 11.83
CA ILE A 153 -1.88 -4.53 10.53
C ILE A 153 -2.46 -5.34 9.38
N ASP A 154 -2.52 -6.66 9.49
CA ASP A 154 -3.00 -7.52 8.41
C ASP A 154 -4.53 -7.35 8.25
N ILE A 155 -5.24 -7.23 9.37
CA ILE A 155 -6.67 -6.89 9.37
C ILE A 155 -6.92 -5.51 8.76
N LEU A 156 -6.09 -4.50 9.10
CA LEU A 156 -6.23 -3.16 8.55
C LEU A 156 -5.97 -3.13 7.04
N ILE A 157 -4.91 -3.81 6.56
CA ILE A 157 -4.60 -3.91 5.13
C ILE A 157 -5.75 -4.56 4.39
N HIS A 158 -6.30 -5.67 4.90
CA HIS A 158 -7.45 -6.33 4.28
C HIS A 158 -8.69 -5.43 4.27
N THR A 159 -8.98 -4.76 5.38
CA THR A 159 -10.14 -3.85 5.52
C THR A 159 -10.08 -2.71 4.50
N PHE A 160 -8.88 -2.16 4.26
CA PHE A 160 -8.68 -1.01 3.36
C PHE A 160 -8.15 -1.39 1.96
N LYS A 161 -8.17 -2.67 1.58
CA LYS A 161 -7.57 -3.17 0.32
C LYS A 161 -8.04 -2.43 -0.94
N ASN A 162 -9.31 -2.03 -0.98
CA ASN A 162 -9.92 -1.33 -2.12
C ASN A 162 -9.63 0.19 -2.13
N TYR A 163 -8.97 0.70 -1.10
CA TYR A 163 -8.72 2.13 -0.88
C TYR A 163 -7.23 2.47 -0.82
N LEU A 164 -6.34 1.53 -1.16
CA LEU A 164 -4.89 1.74 -1.11
C LEU A 164 -4.40 2.79 -2.11
N GLU A 165 -5.15 3.08 -3.18
CA GLU A 165 -4.84 4.18 -4.10
C GLU A 165 -5.29 5.56 -3.56
N ASP A 166 -6.11 5.61 -2.51
CA ASP A 166 -6.45 6.87 -1.86
C ASP A 166 -5.26 7.38 -1.04
N LYS A 167 -4.86 8.63 -1.31
CA LYS A 167 -3.70 9.25 -0.69
C LYS A 167 -3.79 9.32 0.84
N ILE A 168 -4.99 9.54 1.37
CA ILE A 168 -5.20 9.66 2.82
C ILE A 168 -5.09 8.28 3.44
N VAL A 169 -5.86 7.31 2.94
CA VAL A 169 -5.88 5.94 3.48
C VAL A 169 -4.49 5.32 3.47
N SER A 170 -3.84 5.31 2.31
CA SER A 170 -2.51 4.74 2.16
C SER A 170 -1.49 5.39 3.10
N LYS A 171 -1.48 6.72 3.22
CA LYS A 171 -0.56 7.43 4.10
C LYS A 171 -0.72 7.02 5.56
N TYR A 172 -1.95 6.98 6.08
CA TYR A 172 -2.20 6.56 7.47
C TYR A 172 -1.79 5.11 7.72
N LEU A 173 -2.18 4.21 6.82
CA LEU A 173 -1.89 2.79 6.96
C LEU A 173 -0.38 2.53 6.93
N ILE A 174 0.34 3.16 5.99
CA ILE A 174 1.80 3.04 5.85
C ILE A 174 2.51 3.67 7.05
N ASP A 175 2.08 4.85 7.51
CA ASP A 175 2.70 5.51 8.66
C ASP A 175 2.59 4.62 9.91
N TYR A 176 1.42 4.02 10.15
CA TYR A 176 1.24 3.09 11.25
C TYR A 176 2.00 1.79 11.08
N TYR A 177 1.96 1.17 9.91
CA TYR A 177 2.75 -0.03 9.65
C TYR A 177 4.24 0.26 9.93
N SER A 178 4.74 1.41 9.49
CA SER A 178 6.13 1.81 9.73
C SER A 178 6.50 2.04 11.19
N THR A 179 5.51 2.24 12.09
CA THR A 179 5.75 2.28 13.54
C THR A 179 5.82 0.90 14.17
N LEU A 180 5.20 -0.10 13.54
CA LEU A 180 5.22 -1.49 14.00
C LEU A 180 6.45 -2.22 13.48
N ASP A 181 6.68 -2.17 12.16
CA ASP A 181 7.80 -2.82 11.48
C ASP A 181 8.08 -2.09 10.16
N ILE A 182 9.15 -1.30 10.15
CA ILE A 182 9.52 -0.48 8.99
C ILE A 182 9.92 -1.32 7.78
N LYS A 183 10.56 -2.48 7.98
CA LYS A 183 11.02 -3.34 6.88
C LYS A 183 9.83 -4.00 6.19
N LYS A 184 8.84 -4.45 6.97
CA LYS A 184 7.58 -4.96 6.40
C LYS A 184 6.77 -3.87 5.71
N ALA A 185 6.71 -2.66 6.27
CA ALA A 185 6.06 -1.53 5.60
C ALA A 185 6.68 -1.22 4.23
N ILE A 186 8.02 -1.23 4.13
CA ILE A 186 8.73 -1.08 2.86
C ILE A 186 8.34 -2.20 1.88
N SER A 187 8.34 -3.46 2.33
CA SER A 187 7.93 -4.60 1.50
C SER A 187 6.49 -4.47 1.01
N PHE A 188 5.59 -4.05 1.88
CA PHE A 188 4.18 -3.82 1.56
C PHE A 188 4.04 -2.75 0.45
N VAL A 189 4.66 -1.58 0.60
CA VAL A 189 4.59 -0.53 -0.43
C VAL A 189 5.19 -0.99 -1.76
N LYS A 190 6.27 -1.78 -1.75
CA LYS A 190 6.84 -2.40 -2.97
C LYS A 190 5.89 -3.38 -3.66
N SER A 191 5.03 -4.05 -2.89
CA SER A 191 4.07 -5.01 -3.43
C SER A 191 2.88 -4.35 -4.12
N LEU A 192 2.55 -3.09 -3.77
CA LEU A 192 1.44 -2.35 -4.36
C LEU A 192 1.63 -2.18 -5.88
N LYS A 193 0.58 -2.51 -6.64
CA LYS A 193 0.54 -2.38 -8.10
C LYS A 193 -0.50 -1.34 -8.50
N THR A 194 -0.19 -0.58 -9.54
CA THR A 194 -1.10 0.39 -10.15
C THR A 194 -0.60 0.74 -11.55
N ASP A 195 -1.54 0.99 -12.46
CA ASP A 195 -1.24 1.46 -13.82
C ASP A 195 -1.22 3.00 -13.91
N LYS A 196 -1.68 3.69 -12.86
CA LYS A 196 -1.79 5.16 -12.84
C LYS A 196 -0.43 5.79 -12.50
N PRO A 197 0.16 6.63 -13.39
CA PRO A 197 1.47 7.24 -13.15
C PRO A 197 1.52 8.11 -11.88
N SER A 198 0.43 8.83 -11.58
CA SER A 198 0.32 9.66 -10.38
C SER A 198 0.37 8.85 -9.08
N ILE A 199 -0.29 7.68 -9.05
CA ILE A 199 -0.30 6.79 -7.89
C ILE A 199 1.04 6.07 -7.75
N LYS A 200 1.66 5.64 -8.86
CA LYS A 200 3.01 5.07 -8.86
C LYS A 200 4.03 6.05 -8.25
N LYS A 201 3.95 7.33 -8.61
CA LYS A 201 4.77 8.40 -8.03
C LYS A 201 4.49 8.58 -6.54
N MET A 202 3.23 8.56 -6.13
CA MET A 202 2.85 8.63 -4.71
C MET A 202 3.50 7.49 -3.90
N TYR A 203 3.48 6.26 -4.40
CA TYR A 203 4.13 5.13 -3.74
C TYR A 203 5.66 5.25 -3.71
N GLN A 204 6.29 5.79 -4.76
CA GLN A 204 7.72 6.13 -4.73
C GLN A 204 8.03 7.15 -3.64
N SER A 205 7.20 8.19 -3.49
CA SER A 205 7.36 9.16 -2.38
C SER A 205 7.23 8.49 -1.01
N TYR A 206 6.31 7.53 -0.83
CA TYR A 206 6.22 6.78 0.42
C TYR A 206 7.46 5.92 0.68
N LEU A 207 7.97 5.22 -0.34
CA LEU A 207 9.23 4.45 -0.21
C LEU A 207 10.39 5.35 0.16
N LYS A 208 10.50 6.53 -0.46
CA LYS A 208 11.51 7.54 -0.12
C LYS A 208 11.45 7.89 1.38
N ASP A 209 10.26 8.25 1.87
CA ASP A 209 10.08 8.64 3.27
C ASP A 209 10.38 7.47 4.23
N LEU A 210 10.01 6.23 3.85
CA LEU A 210 10.30 5.03 4.63
C LEU A 210 11.81 4.72 4.68
N TYR A 211 12.53 4.79 3.56
CA TYR A 211 13.98 4.57 3.56
C TYR A 211 14.73 5.62 4.37
N LEU A 212 14.27 6.88 4.30
CA LEU A 212 14.81 7.93 5.16
C LEU A 212 14.60 7.60 6.65
N LYS A 213 13.40 7.13 7.02
CA LYS A 213 13.08 6.73 8.41
C LYS A 213 13.84 5.47 8.85
N ASP A 214 14.16 4.58 7.93
CA ASP A 214 14.92 3.34 8.14
C ASP A 214 16.45 3.57 8.16
N ASN A 215 16.90 4.81 7.90
CA ASN A 215 18.30 5.18 7.69
C ASN A 215 18.98 4.40 6.55
N ASP A 216 18.22 3.89 5.59
CA ASP A 216 18.74 3.27 4.37
C ASP A 216 19.04 4.34 3.32
N ARG A 217 20.23 4.94 3.44
CA ARG A 217 20.67 6.04 2.56
C ARG A 217 20.78 5.61 1.10
N GLU A 218 21.23 4.39 0.81
CA GLU A 218 21.44 3.92 -0.56
C GLU A 218 20.11 3.82 -1.30
N SER A 219 19.13 3.13 -0.71
CA SER A 219 17.79 3.01 -1.29
C SER A 219 17.05 4.35 -1.35
N TYR A 220 17.24 5.21 -0.35
CA TYR A 220 16.70 6.57 -0.36
C TYR A 220 17.23 7.40 -1.54
N LEU A 221 18.54 7.34 -1.80
CA LEU A 221 19.17 8.03 -2.92
C LEU A 221 18.72 7.47 -4.26
N ASP A 222 18.60 6.15 -4.41
CA ASP A 222 18.10 5.52 -5.65
C ASP A 222 16.70 6.05 -6.02
N ILE A 223 15.79 6.10 -5.04
CA ILE A 223 14.44 6.64 -5.25
C ILE A 223 14.47 8.13 -5.57
N LEU A 224 15.29 8.93 -4.90
CA LEU A 224 15.42 10.36 -5.20
C LEU A 224 15.92 10.58 -6.63
N TRP A 225 16.98 9.89 -7.04
CA TRP A 225 17.51 9.96 -8.40
C TRP A 225 16.44 9.61 -9.43
N LYS A 226 15.66 8.56 -9.16
CA LYS A 226 14.55 8.15 -10.01
C LYS A 226 13.47 9.24 -10.10
N LEU A 227 13.03 9.80 -8.97
CA LEU A 227 12.01 10.85 -8.93
C LEU A 227 12.45 12.12 -9.68
N VAL A 228 13.72 12.51 -9.55
CA VAL A 228 14.28 13.67 -10.26
C VAL A 228 14.35 13.40 -11.76
N LYS A 229 14.83 12.22 -12.18
CA LYS A 229 14.89 11.84 -13.60
C LYS A 229 13.52 11.69 -14.24
N GLU A 230 12.56 11.11 -13.50
CA GLU A 230 11.22 10.91 -14.02
C GLU A 230 10.43 12.21 -14.06
N ASP A 231 10.58 13.15 -13.14
CA ASP A 231 9.65 14.29 -13.07
C ASP A 231 10.28 15.67 -13.18
N GLY A 232 11.57 15.81 -12.87
CA GLY A 232 12.27 17.09 -12.91
C GLY A 232 11.70 18.15 -11.97
N GLN A 233 10.94 17.76 -10.93
CA GLN A 233 10.44 18.71 -9.94
C GLN A 233 11.58 19.23 -9.06
N ILE A 234 11.58 20.55 -8.85
CA ILE A 234 12.65 21.25 -8.15
C ILE A 234 12.81 20.82 -6.69
N ASP A 235 11.74 20.39 -6.03
CA ASP A 235 11.79 19.97 -4.63
C ASP A 235 12.62 18.70 -4.44
N PHE A 236 12.44 17.69 -5.30
CA PHE A 236 13.26 16.48 -5.28
C PHE A 236 14.70 16.77 -5.68
N TYR A 237 14.92 17.71 -6.62
CA TYR A 237 16.26 18.14 -7.01
C TYR A 237 17.01 18.78 -5.83
N ARG A 238 16.36 19.70 -5.11
CA ARG A 238 16.93 20.33 -3.90
C ARG A 238 17.20 19.31 -2.80
N GLU A 239 16.29 18.36 -2.60
CA GLU A 239 16.45 17.29 -1.62
C GLU A 239 17.65 16.38 -1.97
N LEU A 240 17.81 16.03 -3.24
CA LEU A 240 18.95 15.25 -3.74
C LEU A 240 20.27 16.01 -3.62
N LYS A 241 20.32 17.28 -4.04
CA LYS A 241 21.51 18.15 -3.93
C LYS A 241 22.03 18.25 -2.50
N ARG A 242 21.14 18.32 -1.51
CA ARG A 242 21.50 18.39 -0.08
C ARG A 242 22.23 17.14 0.43
N GLN A 243 22.22 16.03 -0.30
CA GLN A 243 22.87 14.78 0.09
C GLN A 243 24.36 14.72 -0.28
N TYR A 244 24.86 15.73 -0.99
CA TYR A 244 26.22 15.80 -1.52
C TYR A 244 26.91 17.09 -1.08
N THR A 245 28.23 17.03 -0.95
CA THR A 245 29.05 18.24 -0.89
C THR A 245 29.03 18.97 -2.23
N LYS A 246 29.46 20.24 -2.24
CA LYS A 246 29.47 21.03 -3.48
C LYS A 246 30.38 20.39 -4.52
N GLU A 247 31.50 19.84 -4.10
CA GLU A 247 32.53 19.23 -4.94
C GLU A 247 32.03 17.92 -5.57
N GLU A 248 31.30 17.09 -4.82
CA GLU A 248 30.68 15.87 -5.32
C GLU A 248 29.48 16.16 -6.23
N TRP A 249 28.72 17.22 -5.94
CA TRP A 249 27.49 17.53 -6.66
C TRP A 249 27.74 17.99 -8.09
N ILE A 250 28.78 18.80 -8.33
CA ILE A 250 29.07 19.38 -9.65
C ILE A 250 29.11 18.35 -10.77
N PRO A 251 29.93 17.27 -10.72
CA PRO A 251 29.94 16.28 -11.80
C PRO A 251 28.61 15.53 -11.93
N LEU A 252 27.98 15.17 -10.81
CA LEU A 252 26.69 14.47 -10.79
C LEU A 252 25.55 15.31 -11.39
N ARG A 253 25.59 16.62 -11.15
CA ARG A 253 24.64 17.59 -11.69
C ARG A 253 24.71 17.64 -13.21
N GLU A 254 25.91 17.72 -13.79
CA GLU A 254 26.07 17.80 -15.24
C GLU A 254 25.49 16.55 -15.92
N ASP A 255 25.84 15.37 -15.41
CA ASP A 255 25.30 14.09 -15.90
C ASP A 255 23.78 14.03 -15.74
N LEU A 256 23.25 14.53 -14.62
CA LEU A 256 21.83 14.59 -14.36
C LEU A 256 21.12 15.48 -15.38
N LEU A 257 21.59 16.73 -15.57
CA LEU A 257 20.99 17.72 -16.46
C LEU A 257 20.90 17.20 -17.90
N ASN A 258 21.93 16.48 -18.36
CA ASN A 258 21.95 15.86 -19.69
C ASN A 258 20.96 14.69 -19.84
N SER A 259 20.53 14.09 -18.73
CA SER A 259 19.60 12.94 -18.72
C SER A 259 18.15 13.30 -18.45
N LEU A 260 17.85 14.57 -18.12
CA LEU A 260 16.50 15.00 -17.77
C LEU A 260 15.58 15.03 -19.00
N PRO A 261 14.29 14.65 -18.83
CA PRO A 261 13.34 14.65 -19.94
C PRO A 261 13.01 16.10 -20.38
N PRO A 262 12.58 16.33 -21.63
CA PRO A 262 12.26 17.67 -22.13
C PRO A 262 11.18 18.43 -21.33
N ARG A 263 10.32 17.70 -20.61
CA ARG A 263 9.29 18.26 -19.73
C ARG A 263 9.80 18.70 -18.36
N ALA A 264 11.05 18.41 -18.02
CA ALA A 264 11.66 18.87 -16.78
C ALA A 264 11.74 20.41 -16.80
N ARG A 265 11.45 21.04 -15.66
CA ARG A 265 11.58 22.50 -15.50
C ARG A 265 13.06 22.89 -15.33
N LEU A 266 13.84 22.72 -16.40
CA LEU A 266 15.28 23.05 -16.44
C LEU A 266 15.52 24.52 -16.09
N ASP A 267 14.60 25.40 -16.48
CA ASP A 267 14.59 26.81 -16.11
C ASP A 267 14.68 27.01 -14.59
N LYS A 268 13.90 26.26 -13.80
CA LYS A 268 13.95 26.30 -12.33
C LYS A 268 15.27 25.79 -11.77
N ILE A 269 15.83 24.75 -12.40
CA ILE A 269 17.09 24.17 -11.96
C ILE A 269 18.26 25.11 -12.27
N TYR A 270 18.30 25.69 -13.47
CA TYR A 270 19.35 26.65 -13.84
C TYR A 270 19.36 27.87 -12.93
N LEU A 271 18.18 28.39 -12.57
CA LEU A 271 18.08 29.48 -11.61
C LEU A 271 18.64 29.08 -10.23
N GLU A 272 18.26 27.91 -9.71
CA GLU A 272 18.76 27.39 -8.41
C GLU A 272 20.29 27.16 -8.40
N GLU A 273 20.85 26.82 -9.55
CA GLU A 273 22.29 26.57 -9.73
C GLU A 273 23.09 27.82 -10.12
N GLY A 274 22.44 28.96 -10.36
CA GLY A 274 23.09 30.18 -10.85
C GLY A 274 23.64 30.06 -12.28
N MET A 275 23.08 29.13 -13.08
CA MET A 275 23.48 28.86 -14.46
C MET A 275 22.77 29.82 -15.42
N TYR A 276 23.04 31.13 -15.26
CA TYR A 276 22.32 32.18 -15.97
C TYR A 276 22.53 32.15 -17.49
N ASP A 277 23.70 31.73 -17.97
CA ASP A 277 23.95 31.59 -19.42
C ASP A 277 23.06 30.49 -20.04
N GLN A 278 22.91 29.36 -19.36
CA GLN A 278 22.06 28.24 -19.78
C GLN A 278 20.58 28.61 -19.67
N LEU A 279 20.19 29.34 -18.62
CA LEU A 279 18.84 29.88 -18.47
C LEU A 279 18.49 30.84 -19.61
N LEU A 280 19.40 31.76 -19.94
CA LEU A 280 19.24 32.67 -21.06
C LEU A 280 19.10 31.92 -22.39
N ASN A 281 19.97 30.94 -22.65
CA ASN A 281 19.91 30.15 -23.87
C ASN A 281 18.56 29.40 -23.98
N LEU A 282 18.07 28.85 -22.87
CA LEU A 282 16.74 28.22 -22.81
C LEU A 282 15.63 29.22 -23.14
N VAL A 283 15.68 30.44 -22.57
CA VAL A 283 14.73 31.53 -22.86
C VAL A 283 14.73 31.89 -24.35
N ILE A 284 15.90 32.02 -24.96
CA ILE A 284 16.03 32.42 -26.37
C ILE A 284 15.47 31.33 -27.30
N GLN A 285 15.87 30.08 -27.07
CA GLN A 285 15.49 28.94 -27.91
C GLN A 285 14.01 28.57 -27.81
N THR A 286 13.38 28.90 -26.68
CA THR A 286 11.98 28.58 -26.44
C THR A 286 11.06 29.57 -27.17
N PRO A 287 10.11 29.10 -28.01
CA PRO A 287 9.16 29.99 -28.67
C PRO A 287 8.24 30.71 -27.68
N GLY A 288 7.93 31.98 -27.95
CA GLY A 288 7.09 32.82 -27.10
C GLY A 288 7.85 33.47 -25.93
N LEU A 289 7.09 34.15 -25.07
CA LEU A 289 7.64 34.98 -23.99
C LEU A 289 7.45 34.40 -22.58
N TYR A 290 6.77 33.26 -22.43
CA TYR A 290 6.36 32.75 -21.13
C TYR A 290 7.53 32.47 -20.16
N ILE A 291 8.65 31.90 -20.63
CA ILE A 291 9.85 31.71 -19.80
C ILE A 291 10.52 33.06 -19.55
N LEU A 292 10.56 33.93 -20.56
CA LEU A 292 11.17 35.24 -20.44
C LEU A 292 10.47 36.09 -19.37
N GLU A 293 9.14 36.20 -19.42
CA GLU A 293 8.32 36.94 -18.44
C GLU A 293 8.57 36.44 -17.02
N GLU A 294 8.79 35.14 -16.85
CA GLU A 294 9.05 34.54 -15.53
C GLU A 294 10.44 34.91 -14.98
N TYR A 295 11.44 35.15 -15.83
CA TYR A 295 12.85 35.28 -15.41
C TYR A 295 13.59 36.54 -15.89
N TYR A 296 12.94 37.50 -16.57
CA TYR A 296 13.65 38.67 -17.13
C TYR A 296 14.39 39.48 -16.05
N ARG A 297 13.83 39.53 -14.82
CA ARG A 297 14.44 40.20 -13.67
C ARG A 297 15.71 39.52 -13.19
N ASP A 298 15.76 38.19 -13.27
CA ASP A 298 16.97 37.40 -12.94
C ASP A 298 18.04 37.53 -14.04
N LEU A 299 17.65 37.92 -15.26
CA LEU A 299 18.50 38.00 -16.44
C LEU A 299 18.85 39.43 -16.88
N LEU A 300 18.65 40.45 -16.04
CA LEU A 300 18.91 41.86 -16.39
C LEU A 300 20.37 42.16 -16.77
N ASN A 301 21.31 41.25 -16.46
CA ASN A 301 22.70 41.32 -16.92
C ASN A 301 22.89 40.98 -18.40
N TYR A 302 21.84 40.53 -19.09
CA TYR A 302 21.82 40.19 -20.53
C TYR A 302 20.80 41.03 -21.30
N PRO A 303 20.87 42.38 -21.20
CA PRO A 303 19.81 43.25 -21.68
C PRO A 303 19.61 43.16 -23.20
N GLU A 304 20.69 43.08 -23.98
CA GLU A 304 20.61 43.02 -25.45
C GLU A 304 19.86 41.76 -25.92
N GLN A 305 20.18 40.61 -25.34
CA GLN A 305 19.57 39.34 -25.69
C GLN A 305 18.08 39.31 -25.34
N LEU A 306 17.71 39.82 -24.15
CA LEU A 306 16.31 39.90 -23.73
C LEU A 306 15.50 40.84 -24.64
N LEU A 307 16.03 42.02 -24.95
CA LEU A 307 15.37 42.99 -25.84
C LEU A 307 15.16 42.42 -27.24
N ASN A 308 16.17 41.73 -27.80
CA ASN A 308 16.05 41.07 -29.09
C ASN A 308 14.97 39.99 -29.09
N LYS A 309 14.89 39.17 -28.03
CA LYS A 309 13.83 38.15 -27.90
C LYS A 309 12.43 38.78 -27.85
N TYR A 310 12.24 39.84 -27.05
CA TYR A 310 10.97 40.59 -27.06
C TYR A 310 10.63 41.13 -28.45
N LEU A 311 11.60 41.69 -29.17
CA LEU A 311 11.36 42.23 -30.51
C LEU A 311 10.90 41.14 -31.48
N GLU A 312 11.58 40.00 -31.51
CA GLU A 312 11.23 38.89 -32.42
C GLU A 312 9.81 38.39 -32.19
N GLU A 313 9.41 38.20 -30.93
CA GLU A 313 8.09 37.67 -30.56
C GLU A 313 6.96 38.72 -30.67
N LEU A 314 7.23 40.00 -30.37
CA LEU A 314 6.21 41.05 -30.37
C LEU A 314 5.99 41.70 -31.74
N LYS A 315 7.01 41.74 -32.61
CA LYS A 315 6.90 42.33 -33.96
C LYS A 315 5.67 41.87 -34.77
N PRO A 316 5.28 40.58 -34.80
CA PRO A 316 4.07 40.16 -35.51
C PRO A 316 2.75 40.65 -34.87
N LEU A 317 2.79 41.04 -33.58
CA LEU A 317 1.65 41.44 -32.76
C LEU A 317 1.40 42.96 -32.74
N VAL A 318 2.43 43.76 -33.03
CA VAL A 318 2.34 45.23 -33.04
C VAL A 318 1.16 45.70 -33.89
N GLY A 319 0.22 46.40 -33.27
CA GLY A 319 -0.97 46.94 -33.94
C GLY A 319 -2.10 45.94 -34.21
N LYS A 320 -1.94 44.68 -33.84
CA LYS A 320 -2.97 43.63 -33.89
C LYS A 320 -3.45 43.22 -32.51
N GLN A 321 -2.58 43.28 -31.51
CA GLN A 321 -2.87 42.93 -30.12
C GLN A 321 -2.33 44.01 -29.18
N ASP A 322 -2.87 44.03 -27.96
CA ASP A 322 -2.34 44.88 -26.89
C ASP A 322 -1.05 44.27 -26.34
N ILE A 323 0.05 45.02 -26.47
CA ILE A 323 1.37 44.65 -25.97
C ILE A 323 1.84 45.54 -24.81
N THR A 324 0.94 46.34 -24.23
CA THR A 324 1.28 47.34 -23.20
C THR A 324 1.92 46.73 -21.96
N HIS A 325 1.55 45.50 -21.61
CA HIS A 325 2.19 44.76 -20.51
C HIS A 325 3.69 44.57 -20.78
N TYR A 326 4.05 43.99 -21.93
CA TYR A 326 5.43 43.74 -22.31
C TYR A 326 6.25 45.02 -22.45
N LEU A 327 5.64 46.13 -22.91
CA LEU A 327 6.33 47.41 -22.99
C LEU A 327 6.80 47.90 -21.62
N LYS A 328 6.02 47.66 -20.55
CA LYS A 328 6.43 48.01 -19.19
C LYS A 328 7.61 47.17 -18.72
N GLU A 329 7.61 45.88 -19.04
CA GLU A 329 8.73 44.98 -18.72
C GLU A 329 10.00 45.39 -19.46
N ILE A 330 9.88 45.70 -20.76
CA ILE A 330 10.99 46.18 -21.58
C ILE A 330 11.58 47.47 -20.99
N GLU A 331 10.76 48.41 -20.48
CA GLU A 331 11.25 49.63 -19.83
C GLU A 331 12.10 49.37 -18.59
N GLU A 332 11.89 48.26 -17.87
CA GLU A 332 12.71 47.86 -16.72
C GLU A 332 14.08 47.32 -17.14
N ILE A 333 14.24 46.91 -18.40
CA ILE A 333 15.50 46.36 -18.92
C ILE A 333 16.46 47.49 -19.28
N PRO A 334 17.76 47.40 -18.92
CA PRO A 334 18.77 48.38 -19.32
C PRO A 334 18.74 48.66 -20.84
N GLY A 335 18.51 49.92 -21.22
CA GLY A 335 18.40 50.34 -22.64
C GLY A 335 17.02 50.16 -23.28
N GLY A 336 16.04 49.62 -22.56
CA GLY A 336 14.74 49.27 -23.09
C GLY A 336 13.88 50.47 -23.54
N VAL A 337 13.98 51.62 -22.86
CA VAL A 337 13.27 52.85 -23.27
C VAL A 337 13.73 53.30 -24.66
N GLN A 338 15.05 53.35 -24.89
CA GLN A 338 15.60 53.68 -26.22
C GLN A 338 15.21 52.61 -27.24
N PHE A 339 15.21 51.34 -26.86
CA PHE A 339 14.85 50.23 -27.71
C PHE A 339 13.40 50.28 -28.22
N ILE A 340 12.44 50.62 -27.34
CA ILE A 340 11.02 50.81 -27.70
C ILE A 340 10.88 51.91 -28.76
N SER A 341 11.54 53.05 -28.56
CA SER A 341 11.50 54.17 -29.49
C SER A 341 12.13 53.83 -30.85
N LEU A 342 13.31 53.20 -30.84
CA LEU A 342 14.03 52.81 -32.06
C LEU A 342 13.24 51.83 -32.93
N ASN A 343 12.54 50.88 -32.31
CA ASN A 343 11.80 49.83 -33.02
C ASN A 343 10.31 50.16 -33.23
N GLN A 344 9.87 51.38 -32.87
CA GLN A 344 8.48 51.85 -33.03
C GLN A 344 7.45 50.89 -32.39
N LEU A 345 7.79 50.32 -31.23
CA LEU A 345 6.91 49.36 -30.53
C LEU A 345 5.73 50.05 -29.83
N ARG A 346 5.88 51.34 -29.49
CA ARG A 346 4.75 52.22 -29.13
C ARG A 346 4.22 52.84 -30.41
N LYS A 347 2.94 52.58 -30.72
CA LYS A 347 2.21 53.32 -31.75
C LYS A 347 1.90 54.74 -31.30
#